data_AF-A0A661GVV5-F1
#
_entry.id   AF-A0A661GVV5-F1
#
_cell.length_a   1.000
_cell.length_b   1.000
_cell.length_c   1.000
_cell.angle_alpha   90.00
_cell.angle_beta   90.00
_cell.angle_gamma   90.00
#
_symmetry.space_group_name_H-M   'P 1'
#
loop_
_entity.id
_entity.type
_entity.pdbx_description
1 polymer ?
#
loop_
_entity_poly.entity_id
_entity_poly.type
_entity_poly.pdbx_seq_one_letter_code
_entity_poly.pdbx_strand_id
1 'polypeptide(L)'
;MAAVAFDTLRCARRLKDAGYTDRQAEVQAEIMAEAFVYNMDTLVTKDYLDARFAEQEARIDGKFSEQDARIDGKFAHIDVQFTEIKGQFRLVYWMLAVVIASTVIPQVNALLSN
;
A
#
# COMPACT_ATOMS: atom_id res chain seq x y z
N MET A 1 9.58 20.24 -18.41
CA MET A 1 10.92 19.85 -18.86
C MET A 1 11.62 20.98 -19.60
N ALA A 2 12.53 21.70 -18.95
CA ALA A 2 13.58 22.40 -19.69
C ALA A 2 14.67 21.35 -19.95
N ALA A 3 14.50 20.56 -21.00
CA ALA A 3 15.63 19.84 -21.56
C ALA A 3 16.66 20.90 -21.91
N VAL A 4 17.76 20.95 -21.17
CA VAL A 4 18.92 21.74 -21.60
C VAL A 4 19.39 21.03 -22.86
N ALA A 5 18.83 21.41 -24.01
CA ALA A 5 19.19 20.85 -25.29
C ALA A 5 20.70 21.01 -25.45
N PHE A 6 21.37 19.94 -25.85
CA PHE A 6 22.80 19.96 -26.07
C PHE A 6 23.12 21.03 -27.11
N ASP A 7 23.80 22.10 -26.69
CA ASP A 7 24.15 23.23 -27.55
C ASP A 7 25.40 22.89 -28.37
N THR A 8 25.17 22.36 -29.57
CA THR A 8 26.20 21.95 -30.53
C THR A 8 27.10 23.12 -30.93
N LEU A 9 26.55 24.33 -31.06
CA LEU A 9 27.28 25.55 -31.43
C LEU A 9 28.26 25.96 -30.33
N ARG A 10 27.80 25.95 -29.07
CA ARG A 10 28.67 26.22 -27.92
C ARG A 10 29.73 25.13 -27.75
N CYS A 11 29.39 23.87 -28.00
CA CYS A 11 30.33 22.76 -27.97
C CYS A 11 31.43 22.93 -29.04
N ALA A 12 31.05 23.18 -30.30
CA ALA A 12 31.98 23.40 -31.39
C ALA A 12 32.91 24.59 -31.12
N ARG A 13 32.41 25.71 -30.59
CA ARG A 13 33.26 26.85 -30.20
C ARG A 13 34.31 26.47 -29.17
N ARG A 14 33.93 25.73 -28.12
CA ARG A 14 34.88 25.27 -27.09
C ARG A 14 35.92 24.29 -27.66
N LEU A 15 35.55 23.48 -28.64
CA LEU A 15 36.49 22.58 -29.33
C LEU A 15 37.49 23.38 -30.18
N LYS A 16 37.04 24.41 -30.89
CA LYS A 16 37.90 25.34 -31.64
C LYS A 16 38.89 26.05 -30.71
N ASP A 17 38.42 26.55 -29.56
CA ASP A 17 39.26 27.17 -28.53
C ASP A 17 40.31 26.20 -27.94
N ALA A 18 40.02 24.90 -27.96
CA ALA A 18 40.94 23.83 -27.55
C ALA A 18 41.92 23.39 -28.66
N GLY A 19 41.90 24.04 -29.83
CA GLY A 19 42.82 23.78 -30.94
C GLY A 19 42.30 22.81 -32.02
N TYR A 20 41.03 22.43 -31.98
CA TYR A 20 40.43 21.64 -33.07
C TYR A 20 40.19 22.51 -34.30
N THR A 21 40.34 21.92 -35.49
CA THR A 21 39.97 22.61 -36.74
C THR A 21 38.46 22.86 -36.80
N ASP A 22 38.03 23.86 -37.56
CA ASP A 22 36.60 24.21 -37.71
C ASP A 22 35.74 22.99 -38.05
N ARG A 23 36.18 22.20 -39.04
CA ARG A 23 35.52 20.99 -39.50
C ARG A 23 35.42 19.92 -38.41
N GLN A 24 36.51 19.69 -37.67
CA GLN A 24 36.52 18.67 -36.61
C GLN A 24 35.63 19.07 -35.43
N ALA A 25 35.66 20.33 -35.03
CA ALA A 25 34.84 20.83 -33.93
C ALA A 25 33.34 20.70 -34.22
N GLU A 26 32.93 21.00 -35.46
CA GLU A 26 31.54 20.87 -35.90
C GLU A 26 31.10 19.41 -35.96
N VAL A 27 31.88 18.54 -36.61
CA VAL A 27 31.57 17.10 -36.72
C VAL A 27 31.55 16.42 -35.35
N GLN A 28 32.48 16.76 -34.46
CA GLN A 28 32.52 16.20 -33.10
C GLN A 28 31.30 16.62 -32.27
N ALA A 29 30.89 17.89 -32.36
CA ALA A 29 29.71 18.40 -31.68
C ALA A 29 28.42 17.77 -32.21
N GLU A 30 28.34 17.53 -33.51
CA GLU A 30 27.22 16.85 -34.18
C GLU A 30 27.10 15.39 -33.72
N ILE A 31 28.19 14.61 -33.76
CA ILE A 31 28.21 13.21 -33.29
C ILE A 31 27.84 13.13 -31.80
N MET A 32 28.33 14.06 -30.96
CA MET A 32 27.96 14.12 -29.55
C MET A 32 26.47 14.40 -29.35
N ALA A 33 25.87 15.27 -30.15
CA ALA A 33 24.44 15.56 -30.08
C ALA A 33 23.60 14.36 -30.53
N GLU A 34 23.98 13.70 -31.62
CA GLU A 34 23.30 12.49 -32.11
C GLU A 34 23.34 11.37 -31.06
N ALA A 35 24.51 11.14 -30.45
CA ALA A 35 24.66 10.17 -29.38
C ALA A 35 23.81 10.54 -28.15
N PHE A 36 23.67 11.83 -27.83
CA PHE A 36 22.86 12.29 -26.71
C PHE A 36 21.35 12.12 -26.97
N VAL A 37 20.89 12.44 -28.19
CA VAL A 37 19.49 12.27 -28.61
C VAL A 37 19.12 10.79 -28.63
N TYR A 38 19.98 9.92 -29.17
CA TYR A 38 19.73 8.48 -29.18
C TYR A 38 19.58 7.89 -27.77
N ASN A 39 20.31 8.42 -26.78
CA ASN A 39 20.22 7.96 -25.40
C ASN A 39 19.09 8.62 -24.58
N MET A 40 18.53 9.75 -25.04
CA MET A 40 17.43 10.44 -24.34
C MET A 40 16.12 9.64 -24.35
N ASP A 41 15.81 8.95 -25.44
CA ASP A 41 14.60 8.11 -25.54
C ASP A 41 14.66 6.87 -24.62
N THR A 42 15.86 6.42 -24.25
CA THR A 42 16.10 5.30 -23.33
C THR A 42 16.20 5.74 -21.87
N LEU A 43 16.33 7.04 -21.60
CA LEU A 43 16.54 7.55 -20.25
C LEU A 43 15.20 7.63 -19.50
N VAL A 44 15.20 7.04 -18.32
CA VAL A 44 14.10 7.20 -17.37
C VAL A 44 14.15 8.63 -16.80
N THR A 45 13.12 9.42 -17.07
CA THR A 45 13.02 10.80 -16.57
C THR A 45 12.49 10.84 -15.14
N LYS A 46 12.81 11.92 -14.42
CA LYS A 46 12.24 12.16 -13.09
C LYS A 46 10.71 12.20 -13.15
N ASP A 47 10.15 12.93 -14.11
CA ASP A 47 8.69 13.05 -14.28
C ASP A 47 8.04 11.67 -14.52
N TYR A 48 8.69 10.78 -15.27
CA TYR A 48 8.22 9.41 -15.47
C TYR A 48 8.23 8.62 -14.16
N LEU A 49 9.29 8.71 -13.37
CA LEU A 49 9.37 8.03 -12.06
C LEU A 49 8.34 8.58 -11.09
N ASP A 50 8.19 9.91 -11.00
CA ASP A 50 7.21 10.56 -10.14
C ASP A 50 5.79 10.09 -10.49
N ALA A 51 5.47 10.00 -11.78
CA ALA A 51 4.18 9.45 -12.24
C ALA A 51 3.99 7.98 -11.86
N ARG A 52 5.02 7.14 -12.03
CA ARG A 52 4.97 5.71 -11.66
C ARG A 52 4.85 5.49 -10.16
N PHE A 53 5.54 6.29 -9.36
CA PHE A 53 5.43 6.22 -7.91
C PHE A 53 4.07 6.68 -7.43
N ALA A 54 3.50 7.75 -7.99
CA ALA A 54 2.14 8.18 -7.66
C ALA A 54 1.09 7.11 -8.02
N GLU A 55 1.23 6.45 -9.18
CA GLU A 55 0.37 5.33 -9.58
C GLU A 55 0.49 4.15 -8.60
N GLN A 56 1.73 3.83 -8.20
CA GLN A 56 1.99 2.74 -7.27
C GLN A 56 1.46 3.04 -5.87
N GLU A 57 1.62 4.26 -5.37
CA GLU A 57 1.12 4.72 -4.09
C GLU A 57 -0.41 4.63 -4.04
N ALA A 58 -1.09 5.16 -5.06
CA ALA A 58 -2.55 5.05 -5.17
C ALA A 58 -3.04 3.59 -5.19
N ARG A 59 -2.31 2.69 -5.88
CA ARG A 59 -2.64 1.26 -5.92
C ARG A 59 -2.42 0.58 -4.57
N ILE A 60 -1.38 0.97 -3.84
CA ILE A 60 -1.08 0.43 -2.51
C ILE A 60 -2.16 0.89 -1.52
N ASP A 61 -2.48 2.18 -1.50
CA ASP A 61 -3.52 2.75 -0.65
C ASP A 61 -4.89 2.10 -0.88
N GLY A 62 -5.25 1.89 -2.16
CA GLY A 62 -6.50 1.21 -2.51
C GLY A 62 -6.57 -0.21 -1.95
N LYS A 63 -5.47 -0.97 -2.03
CA LYS A 63 -5.40 -2.34 -1.47
C LYS A 63 -5.45 -2.36 0.05
N PHE A 64 -4.80 -1.40 0.72
CA PHE A 64 -4.85 -1.29 2.18
C PHE A 64 -6.26 -0.95 2.65
N SER A 65 -6.93 0.00 2.00
CA SER A 65 -8.32 0.35 2.32
C SER A 65 -9.28 -0.83 2.14
N GLU A 66 -9.11 -1.62 1.07
CA GLU A 66 -9.91 -2.84 0.86
C GLU A 66 -9.64 -3.89 1.96
N GLN A 67 -8.38 -4.06 2.36
CA GLN A 67 -8.03 -4.98 3.45
C GLN A 67 -8.61 -4.56 4.78
N ASP A 68 -8.53 -3.26 5.12
CA ASP A 68 -9.11 -2.71 6.35
C ASP A 68 -10.63 -2.95 6.38
N ALA A 69 -11.33 -2.62 5.31
CA ALA A 69 -12.78 -2.87 5.20
C ALA A 69 -13.12 -4.36 5.37
N ARG A 70 -12.31 -5.26 4.82
CA ARG A 70 -12.48 -6.71 4.99
C ARG A 70 -12.22 -7.16 6.42
N ILE A 71 -11.21 -6.58 7.09
CA ILE A 71 -10.88 -6.88 8.48
C ILE A 71 -12.02 -6.41 9.39
N ASP A 72 -12.50 -5.18 9.21
CA ASP A 72 -13.64 -4.63 9.94
C ASP A 72 -14.90 -5.49 9.77
N GLY A 73 -15.19 -5.93 8.53
CA GLY A 73 -16.30 -6.83 8.27
C GLY A 73 -16.19 -8.17 8.99
N LYS A 74 -14.98 -8.73 9.14
CA LYS A 74 -14.75 -9.95 9.91
C LYS A 74 -14.93 -9.72 11.41
N PHE A 75 -14.45 -8.59 11.94
CA PHE A 75 -14.65 -8.26 13.34
C PHE A 75 -16.14 -8.05 13.68
N ALA A 76 -16.87 -7.34 12.83
CA ALA A 76 -18.32 -7.19 12.98
C ALA A 76 -19.04 -8.55 12.98
N HIS A 77 -18.63 -9.47 12.10
CA HIS A 77 -19.18 -10.83 12.08
C HIS A 77 -18.87 -11.61 13.37
N ILE A 78 -17.64 -11.52 13.86
CA ILE A 78 -17.21 -12.13 15.13
C ILE A 78 -18.02 -11.56 16.30
N ASP A 79 -18.24 -10.24 16.35
CA ASP A 79 -19.03 -9.61 17.40
C ASP A 79 -20.46 -10.14 17.43
N VAL A 80 -21.11 -10.28 16.27
CA VAL A 80 -22.44 -10.90 16.17
C VAL A 80 -22.43 -12.32 16.73
N GLN A 81 -21.48 -13.16 16.32
CA GLN A 81 -21.36 -14.52 16.86
C GLN A 81 -21.14 -14.52 18.38
N PHE A 82 -20.31 -13.63 18.91
CA PHE A 82 -20.12 -13.49 20.35
C PHE A 82 -21.39 -13.08 21.09
N THR A 83 -22.20 -12.17 20.52
CA THR A 83 -23.49 -11.81 21.12
C THR A 83 -24.46 -12.98 21.15
N GLU A 84 -24.51 -13.77 20.08
CA GLU A 84 -25.34 -14.97 20.00
C GLU A 84 -24.91 -16.02 21.03
N ILE A 85 -23.61 -16.30 21.13
CA ILE A 85 -23.03 -17.22 22.10
C ILE A 85 -23.35 -16.76 23.53
N LYS A 86 -23.21 -15.47 23.85
CA LYS A 86 -23.61 -14.92 25.17
C LYS A 86 -25.09 -15.14 25.47
N GLY A 87 -25.96 -15.00 24.46
CA GLY A 87 -27.38 -15.29 24.58
C GLY A 87 -27.66 -16.76 24.91
N GLN A 88 -27.02 -17.68 24.19
CA GLN A 88 -27.13 -19.12 24.44
C GLN A 88 -26.62 -19.49 25.84
N PHE A 89 -25.47 -18.96 26.27
CA PHE A 89 -24.98 -19.18 27.63
C PHE A 89 -25.93 -18.68 28.70
N ARG A 90 -26.57 -17.51 28.52
CA ARG A 90 -27.58 -17.02 29.46
C ARG A 90 -28.74 -18.01 29.61
N LEU A 91 -29.22 -18.59 28.52
CA LEU A 91 -30.26 -19.62 28.57
C LEU A 91 -29.79 -20.88 29.32
N VAL A 92 -28.59 -21.36 29.01
CA VAL A 92 -27.98 -22.51 29.69
C VAL A 92 -27.82 -22.26 31.19
N TYR A 93 -27.37 -21.07 31.59
CA TYR A 93 -27.26 -20.70 33.01
C TYR A 93 -28.61 -20.73 33.72
N TRP A 94 -29.69 -20.23 33.09
CA TRP A 94 -31.03 -20.30 33.67
C TRP A 94 -31.55 -21.74 33.77
N MET A 95 -31.36 -22.57 32.76
CA MET A 95 -31.74 -23.98 32.82
C MET A 95 -31.00 -24.71 33.94
N LEU A 96 -29.69 -24.50 34.07
CA LEU A 96 -28.89 -25.06 35.15
C LEU A 96 -29.36 -24.58 36.52
N ALA A 97 -29.67 -23.28 36.67
CA ALA A 97 -30.21 -22.73 37.92
C ALA A 97 -31.53 -23.40 38.31
N VAL A 98 -32.43 -23.65 37.36
CA VAL A 98 -33.70 -24.36 37.59
C VAL A 98 -33.46 -25.82 37.98
N VAL A 99 -32.54 -26.51 37.30
CA VAL A 99 -32.18 -27.91 37.63
C VAL A 99 -31.59 -28.00 39.04
N ILE A 100 -30.66 -27.10 39.40
CA ILE A 100 -30.07 -27.04 40.74
C ILE A 100 -31.14 -26.71 41.78
N ALA A 101 -32.01 -25.73 41.54
CA ALA A 101 -33.11 -25.42 42.44
C ALA A 101 -34.02 -26.64 42.66
N SER A 102 -34.36 -27.37 41.58
CA SER A 102 -35.18 -28.57 41.66
C SER A 102 -34.55 -29.70 42.46
N THR A 103 -33.23 -29.86 42.46
CA THR A 103 -32.55 -30.96 43.17
C THR A 103 -32.14 -30.58 44.59
N VAL A 104 -31.72 -29.33 44.81
CA VAL A 104 -31.19 -28.85 46.09
C VAL A 104 -32.30 -28.44 47.05
N ILE A 105 -33.37 -27.78 46.59
CA ILE A 105 -34.48 -27.35 47.47
C ILE A 105 -35.10 -28.53 48.25
N PRO A 106 -35.43 -29.68 47.62
CA PRO A 106 -35.97 -30.82 48.35
C PRO A 106 -35.00 -31.41 49.38
N GLN A 107 -33.70 -31.46 49.05
CA GLN A 107 -32.67 -32.01 49.93
C GLN A 107 -32.45 -31.13 51.17
N VAL A 108 -32.44 -29.81 50.99
CA VAL A 108 -32.35 -28.86 52.10
C VAL A 108 -33.60 -28.93 52.99
N ASN A 109 -34.79 -29.01 52.39
CA ASN A 109 -36.03 -29.11 53.17
C ASN A 109 -36.08 -30.42 53.99
N ALA A 110 -35.65 -31.55 53.42
CA ALA A 110 -35.58 -32.83 54.11
C ALA A 110 -34.60 -32.83 55.30
N LEU A 111 -33.50 -32.06 55.22
CA LEU A 111 -32.54 -31.90 56.32
C LEU A 111 -33.05 -30.97 57.42
N LEU A 112 -33.88 -29.98 57.10
CA LEU A 112 -34.46 -29.04 58.07
C LEU A 112 -35.72 -29.59 58.75
N SER A 113 -36.41 -30.54 58.13
CA SER A 113 -37.62 -31.18 58.67
C SER A 113 -37.34 -32.39 59.57
N ASN A 114 -36.07 -32.74 59.78
CA ASN A 114 -35.60 -33.89 60.57
C ASN A 114 -34.84 -33.38 61.80
#